data_AF-A0A1N7EUN1-F1
#
_entry.id   AF-A0A1N7EUN1-F1
#
_cell.length_a   1.000
_cell.length_b   1.000
_cell.length_c   1.000
_cell.angle_alpha   90.00
_cell.angle_beta   90.00
_cell.angle_gamma   90.00
#
_symmetry.space_group_name_H-M   'P 1'
#
loop_
_entity.id
_entity.type
_entity.pdbx_description
1 polymer ?
#
loop_
_entity_poly.entity_id
_entity_poly.type
_entity_poly.pdbx_seq_one_letter_code
_entity_poly.pdbx_strand_id
1 'polypeptide(L)'
;MNTRTIALGAGTAVTTFLLTGAATIELLGAGEAPATGIIGVFVGLVIGLLVGGIVSVYADRLSGIAASALVAYATFGVAFVAIAGMSYVNVPGVDDVFSFPIHIGVSFVAALIVSSLASHGRRGRWPALI
;
A
#
# COMPACT_ATOMS: atom_id res chain seq x y z
N MET A 1 -15.82 -2.65 -14.02
CA MET A 1 -14.68 -2.21 -13.18
C MET A 1 -13.54 -1.81 -14.09
N ASN A 2 -12.92 -0.65 -13.85
CA ASN A 2 -11.74 -0.20 -14.57
C ASN A 2 -10.47 -0.80 -13.92
N THR A 3 -9.44 -1.10 -14.73
CA THR A 3 -8.12 -1.56 -14.26
C THR A 3 -7.55 -0.67 -13.16
N ARG A 4 -7.77 0.64 -13.24
CA ARG A 4 -7.37 1.59 -12.19
C ARG A 4 -8.02 1.28 -10.84
N THR A 5 -9.31 1.01 -10.83
CA THR A 5 -10.12 0.72 -9.62
C THR A 5 -9.65 -0.58 -8.97
N ILE A 6 -9.35 -1.59 -9.79
CA ILE A 6 -8.78 -2.87 -9.36
C ILE A 6 -7.41 -2.66 -8.73
N ALA A 7 -6.51 -1.93 -9.40
CA ALA A 7 -5.17 -1.66 -8.91
C ALA A 7 -5.19 -0.88 -7.58
N LEU A 8 -6.08 0.10 -7.44
CA LEU A 8 -6.26 0.85 -6.20
C LEU A 8 -6.81 -0.05 -5.08
N GLY A 9 -7.80 -0.90 -5.38
CA GLY A 9 -8.34 -1.85 -4.41
C GLY A 9 -7.27 -2.83 -3.92
N ALA A 10 -6.53 -3.44 -4.84
CA ALA A 10 -5.45 -4.37 -4.52
C ALA A 10 -4.32 -3.71 -3.71
N GLY A 11 -3.83 -2.56 -4.15
CA GLY A 11 -2.77 -1.85 -3.43
C GLY A 11 -3.23 -1.38 -2.04
N THR A 12 -4.48 -0.92 -1.90
CA THR A 12 -5.05 -0.58 -0.59
C THR A 12 -5.14 -1.81 0.31
N ALA A 13 -5.62 -2.94 -0.24
CA ALA A 13 -5.69 -4.20 0.50
C ALA A 13 -4.32 -4.61 1.05
N VAL A 14 -3.27 -4.50 0.22
CA VAL A 14 -1.89 -4.78 0.61
C VAL A 14 -1.45 -3.86 1.74
N THR A 15 -1.61 -2.54 1.59
CA THR A 15 -1.19 -1.59 2.64
C THR A 15 -1.94 -1.83 3.95
N THR A 16 -3.25 -2.03 3.90
CA THR A 16 -4.05 -2.30 5.09
C THR A 16 -3.67 -3.64 5.73
N PHE A 17 -3.45 -4.68 4.92
CA PHE A 17 -2.94 -5.97 5.39
C PHE A 17 -1.66 -5.82 6.20
N LEU A 18 -0.67 -5.11 5.65
CA LEU A 18 0.63 -4.92 6.31
C LEU A 18 0.48 -4.14 7.62
N LEU A 19 -0.22 -3.01 7.59
CA LEU A 19 -0.35 -2.14 8.76
C LEU A 19 -1.14 -2.82 9.87
N THR A 20 -2.30 -3.40 9.55
CA THR A 20 -3.13 -4.08 10.54
C THR A 20 -2.46 -5.35 11.05
N GLY A 21 -1.81 -6.11 10.17
CA GLY A 21 -1.07 -7.32 10.58
C GLY A 21 0.09 -6.99 11.51
N ALA A 22 0.94 -6.04 11.13
CA ALA A 22 2.05 -5.60 11.96
C ALA A 22 1.58 -5.04 13.31
N ALA A 23 0.58 -4.16 13.32
CA ALA A 23 0.01 -3.61 14.55
C ALA A 23 -0.58 -4.70 15.45
N THR A 24 -1.25 -5.70 14.88
CA THR A 24 -1.81 -6.82 15.65
C THR A 24 -0.71 -7.65 16.31
N ILE A 25 0.39 -7.93 15.60
CA ILE A 25 1.54 -8.66 16.14
C ILE A 25 2.19 -7.87 17.29
N GLU A 26 2.37 -6.58 17.10
CA GLU A 26 2.96 -5.69 18.11
C GLU A 26 2.10 -5.63 19.37
N LEU A 27 0.78 -5.46 19.22
CA LEU A 27 -0.18 -5.39 20.32
C LEU A 27 -0.30 -6.69 21.12
N LEU A 28 -0.08 -7.85 20.47
CA LEU A 28 -0.20 -9.16 21.11
C LEU A 28 1.11 -9.62 21.80
N GLY A 29 2.12 -8.77 21.90
CA GLY A 29 3.43 -9.11 22.46
C GLY A 29 4.33 -9.67 21.35
N ALA A 30 5.03 -8.75 20.69
CA ALA A 30 5.85 -9.00 19.50
C ALA A 30 6.74 -10.24 19.64
N GLY A 31 6.30 -11.35 19.04
CA GLY A 31 7.10 -12.57 18.89
C GLY A 31 7.21 -13.48 20.13
N GLU A 32 6.44 -13.26 21.20
CA GLU A 32 6.50 -14.13 22.39
C GLU A 32 5.98 -15.56 22.11
N ALA A 33 5.14 -15.74 21.09
CA ALA A 33 4.67 -17.04 20.64
C ALA A 33 4.45 -17.09 19.10
N PRO A 34 4.75 -18.19 18.40
CA PRO A 34 4.46 -18.34 16.96
C PRO A 34 3.00 -18.08 16.59
N ALA A 35 2.07 -18.27 17.53
CA ALA A 35 0.65 -18.01 17.35
C ALA A 35 0.32 -16.52 17.09
N THR A 36 1.10 -15.58 17.64
CA THR A 36 0.82 -14.13 17.47
C THR A 36 1.03 -13.69 16.02
N GLY A 37 2.05 -14.23 15.35
CA GLY A 37 2.29 -14.02 13.93
C GLY A 37 1.13 -14.51 13.05
N ILE A 38 0.60 -15.70 13.33
CA ILE A 38 -0.53 -16.29 12.59
C ILE A 38 -1.78 -15.42 12.75
N ILE A 39 -2.08 -14.99 13.97
CA ILE A 39 -3.23 -14.12 14.26
C ILE A 39 -3.08 -12.79 13.53
N GLY A 40 -1.90 -12.17 13.59
CA GLY A 40 -1.62 -10.93 12.89
C GLY A 40 -1.83 -11.03 11.38
N VAL A 41 -1.29 -12.07 10.74
CA VAL A 41 -1.50 -12.32 9.31
C VAL A 41 -2.99 -12.51 8.99
N PHE A 42 -3.72 -13.29 9.80
CA PHE A 42 -5.14 -13.54 9.58
C PHE A 42 -5.98 -12.26 9.71
N VAL A 43 -5.77 -11.49 10.78
CA VAL A 43 -6.48 -10.22 11.00
C VAL A 43 -6.15 -9.22 9.89
N GLY A 44 -4.86 -9.09 9.56
CA GLY A 44 -4.42 -8.27 8.43
C GLY A 44 -5.12 -8.67 7.13
N LEU A 45 -5.24 -9.97 6.85
CA LEU A 45 -5.85 -10.47 5.62
C LEU A 45 -7.33 -10.13 5.55
N VAL A 46 -8.07 -10.39 6.63
CA VAL A 46 -9.51 -10.10 6.69
C VAL A 46 -9.76 -8.60 6.52
N ILE A 47 -9.06 -7.76 7.27
CA ILE A 47 -9.25 -6.30 7.20
C ILE A 47 -8.77 -5.75 5.85
N GLY A 48 -7.65 -6.23 5.34
CA GLY A 48 -7.12 -5.85 4.02
C GLY A 48 -8.10 -6.17 2.90
N LEU A 49 -8.68 -7.37 2.88
CA LEU A 49 -9.68 -7.76 1.90
C LEU A 49 -10.96 -6.92 2.00
N LEU A 50 -11.42 -6.63 3.22
CA LEU A 50 -12.60 -5.77 3.43
C LEU A 50 -12.36 -4.35 2.89
N VAL A 51 -11.26 -3.72 3.27
CA VAL A 51 -10.93 -2.36 2.82
C VAL A 51 -10.68 -2.33 1.32
N GLY A 52 -9.93 -3.30 0.77
CA GLY A 52 -9.70 -3.44 -0.65
C GLY A 52 -10.99 -3.59 -1.44
N GLY A 53 -11.92 -4.42 -0.96
CA GLY A 53 -13.25 -4.62 -1.56
C GLY A 53 -14.07 -3.32 -1.57
N ILE A 54 -14.11 -2.59 -0.45
CA ILE A 54 -14.78 -1.27 -0.37
C ILE A 54 -14.16 -0.32 -1.40
N VAL A 55 -12.82 -0.23 -1.46
CA VAL A 55 -12.14 0.64 -2.42
C VAL A 55 -12.45 0.24 -3.86
N SER A 56 -12.49 -1.05 -4.19
CA SER A 56 -12.85 -1.53 -5.52
C SER A 56 -14.27 -1.12 -5.95
N VAL A 57 -15.18 -0.88 -5.01
CA VAL A 57 -16.56 -0.43 -5.30
C VAL A 57 -16.66 1.10 -5.37
N TYR A 58 -15.94 1.81 -4.50
CA TYR A 58 -16.12 3.26 -4.31
C TYR A 58 -15.05 4.14 -4.93
N ALA A 59 -13.91 3.60 -5.39
CA ALA A 59 -12.77 4.42 -5.85
C ALA A 59 -13.10 5.32 -7.06
N ASP A 60 -14.04 4.92 -7.92
CA ASP A 60 -14.45 5.73 -9.08
C ASP A 60 -15.23 6.99 -8.66
N ARG A 61 -15.78 7.01 -7.43
CA ARG A 61 -16.50 8.16 -6.87
C ARG A 61 -15.56 9.17 -6.20
N LEU A 62 -14.30 8.82 -5.99
CA LEU A 62 -13.33 9.69 -5.33
C LEU A 62 -12.71 10.68 -6.31
N SER A 63 -12.62 11.94 -5.90
CA SER A 63 -12.02 13.02 -6.68
C SER A 63 -11.02 13.83 -5.85
N GLY A 64 -10.21 14.66 -6.53
CA GLY A 64 -9.26 15.56 -5.87
C GLY A 64 -8.28 14.87 -4.92
N ILE A 65 -8.16 15.43 -3.72
CA ILE A 65 -7.20 15.03 -2.67
C ILE A 65 -7.46 13.61 -2.18
N ALA A 66 -8.72 13.20 -2.02
CA ALA A 66 -9.03 11.85 -1.54
C ALA A 66 -8.51 10.78 -2.51
N ALA A 67 -8.63 11.03 -3.81
CA ALA A 67 -8.12 10.14 -4.83
C ALA A 67 -6.58 10.14 -4.92
N SER A 68 -5.90 11.25 -4.61
CA SER A 68 -4.43 11.28 -4.57
C SER A 68 -3.88 10.60 -3.31
N ALA A 69 -4.54 10.79 -2.17
CA ALA A 69 -4.22 10.10 -0.91
C ALA A 69 -4.36 8.58 -1.08
N LEU A 70 -5.43 8.11 -1.72
CA LEU A 70 -5.62 6.69 -1.99
C LEU A 70 -4.53 6.10 -2.89
N VAL A 71 -4.09 6.84 -3.92
CA VAL A 71 -2.97 6.41 -4.78
C VAL A 71 -1.67 6.32 -3.97
N ALA A 72 -1.39 7.32 -3.13
CA ALA A 72 -0.20 7.29 -2.27
C ALA A 72 -0.25 6.08 -1.32
N TYR A 73 -1.39 5.89 -0.65
CA TYR A 73 -1.61 4.79 0.28
C TYR A 73 -1.41 3.43 -0.38
N ALA A 74 -2.02 3.20 -1.54
CA ALA A 74 -1.87 1.95 -2.30
C ALA A 74 -0.42 1.75 -2.78
N THR A 75 0.24 2.81 -3.24
CA THR A 75 1.62 2.74 -3.72
C THR A 75 2.59 2.39 -2.59
N PHE A 76 2.38 2.96 -1.40
CA PHE A 76 3.22 2.70 -0.24
C PHE A 76 3.32 1.21 0.07
N GLY A 77 2.19 0.51 0.23
CA GLY A 77 2.21 -0.92 0.56
C GLY A 77 2.76 -1.78 -0.56
N VAL A 78 2.48 -1.44 -1.82
CA VAL A 78 3.04 -2.17 -2.97
C VAL A 78 4.56 -2.01 -3.05
N ALA A 79 5.07 -0.79 -2.86
CA ALA A 79 6.51 -0.53 -2.82
C ALA A 79 7.18 -1.27 -1.65
N PHE A 80 6.53 -1.26 -0.48
CA PHE A 80 7.01 -1.96 0.69
C PHE A 80 7.10 -3.49 0.45
N VAL A 81 6.05 -4.10 -0.12
CA VAL A 81 6.09 -5.54 -0.45
C VAL A 81 7.12 -5.84 -1.52
N ALA A 82 7.28 -4.97 -2.52
CA ALA A 82 8.27 -5.18 -3.57
C ALA A 82 9.70 -5.22 -3.00
N ILE A 83 10.04 -4.28 -2.11
CA ILE A 83 11.36 -4.24 -1.47
C ILE A 83 11.54 -5.41 -0.49
N ALA A 84 10.53 -5.73 0.31
CA ALA A 84 10.54 -6.92 1.17
C ALA A 84 10.76 -8.21 0.35
N GLY A 85 10.10 -8.32 -0.81
CA GLY A 85 10.20 -9.45 -1.71
C GLY A 85 11.59 -9.63 -2.30
N MET A 86 12.30 -8.53 -2.60
CA MET A 86 13.70 -8.59 -3.04
C MET A 86 14.61 -9.17 -1.96
N SER A 87 14.34 -8.84 -0.69
CA SER A 87 15.07 -9.41 0.45
C SER A 87 14.78 -10.92 0.57
N TYR A 88 13.51 -11.31 0.42
CA TYR A 88 13.08 -12.72 0.48
C TYR A 88 13.72 -13.61 -0.58
N VAL A 89 13.91 -13.12 -1.81
CA VAL A 89 14.53 -13.89 -2.90
C VAL A 89 16.06 -13.77 -2.92
N ASN A 90 16.67 -13.24 -1.86
CA ASN A 90 18.12 -13.08 -1.68
C ASN A 90 18.80 -12.31 -2.82
N VAL A 91 18.20 -11.19 -3.26
CA VAL A 91 18.89 -10.30 -4.22
C VAL A 91 20.17 -9.76 -3.55
N PRO A 92 21.36 -9.93 -4.18
CA PRO A 92 22.62 -9.51 -3.58
C PRO A 92 22.64 -8.03 -3.17
N GLY A 93 23.05 -7.75 -1.93
CA GLY A 93 23.21 -6.38 -1.40
C GLY A 93 21.92 -5.66 -1.01
N VAL A 94 20.75 -6.31 -1.09
CA VAL A 94 19.47 -5.66 -0.72
C VAL A 94 19.36 -5.44 0.79
N ASP A 95 19.73 -6.42 1.62
CA ASP A 95 19.64 -6.29 3.08
C ASP A 95 20.60 -5.23 3.64
N ASP A 96 21.76 -5.05 3.00
CA ASP A 96 22.76 -4.04 3.38
C ASP A 96 22.29 -2.62 3.06
N VAL A 97 21.50 -2.46 1.98
CA VAL A 97 21.04 -1.16 1.48
C VAL A 97 19.67 -0.79 2.07
N PHE A 98 18.76 -1.75 2.20
CA PHE A 98 17.37 -1.54 2.63
C PHE A 98 17.14 -1.97 4.07
N SER A 99 17.90 -1.38 5.00
CA SER A 99 17.53 -1.45 6.42
C SER A 99 16.08 -1.01 6.62
N PHE A 100 15.42 -1.53 7.66
CA PHE A 100 13.99 -1.28 7.90
C PHE A 100 13.57 0.21 7.83
N PRO A 101 14.32 1.18 8.42
CA PRO A 101 13.99 2.59 8.28
C PRO A 101 14.11 3.11 6.84
N ILE A 102 15.13 2.66 6.09
CA ILE A 102 15.33 3.03 4.68
C ILE A 102 14.19 2.47 3.82
N HIS A 103 13.77 1.24 4.10
CA HIS A 103 12.67 0.60 3.42
C HIS A 103 11.36 1.39 3.57
N ILE A 104 11.03 1.84 4.78
CA ILE A 104 9.88 2.73 5.02
C ILE A 104 10.06 4.05 4.25
N GLY A 105 11.23 4.68 4.33
CA GLY A 105 11.53 5.95 3.67
C GLY A 105 11.37 5.88 2.15
N VAL A 106 11.94 4.86 1.51
CA VAL A 106 11.84 4.67 0.05
C VAL A 106 10.41 4.40 -0.38
N SER A 107 9.67 3.57 0.38
CA SER A 107 8.25 3.30 0.11
C SER A 107 7.41 4.58 0.21
N PHE A 108 7.71 5.44 1.18
CA PHE A 108 7.04 6.74 1.35
C PHE A 108 7.36 7.71 0.20
N VAL A 109 8.64 7.82 -0.20
CA VAL A 109 9.04 8.65 -1.34
C VAL A 109 8.38 8.17 -2.63
N ALA A 110 8.36 6.87 -2.89
CA ALA A 110 7.68 6.28 -4.03
C ALA A 110 6.18 6.64 -4.04
N ALA A 111 5.51 6.54 -2.89
CA ALA A 111 4.11 6.92 -2.74
C ALA A 111 3.85 8.39 -3.09
N LEU A 112 4.70 9.31 -2.62
CA LEU A 112 4.59 10.73 -2.95
C LEU A 112 4.80 11.01 -4.44
N ILE A 113 5.81 10.39 -5.04
CA ILE A 113 6.11 10.57 -6.48
C ILE A 113 4.92 10.09 -7.31
N VAL A 114 4.45 8.86 -7.11
CA VAL A 114 3.35 8.28 -7.89
C VAL A 114 2.05 9.08 -7.69
N SER A 115 1.75 9.48 -6.45
CA SER A 115 0.58 10.30 -6.16
C SER A 115 0.65 11.68 -6.82
N SER A 116 1.83 12.30 -6.82
CA SER A 116 2.06 13.57 -7.51
C SER A 116 1.84 13.42 -9.02
N LEU A 117 2.43 12.40 -9.66
CA LEU A 117 2.22 12.12 -11.09
C LEU A 117 0.74 11.89 -11.40
N ALA A 118 0.04 11.09 -10.59
CA ALA A 118 -1.39 10.79 -10.76
C ALA A 118 -2.30 12.02 -10.56
N SER A 119 -1.82 13.03 -9.85
CA SER A 119 -2.52 14.30 -9.64
C SER A 119 -2.27 15.28 -10.79
N HIS A 120 -1.05 15.33 -11.32
CA HIS A 120 -0.68 16.17 -12.47
C HIS A 120 -1.33 15.68 -13.77
N GLY A 121 -1.39 14.36 -14.01
CA GLY A 121 -2.05 13.79 -15.19
C GLY A 121 -3.56 14.11 -15.27
N ARG A 122 -4.19 14.49 -14.16
CA ARG A 122 -5.60 14.94 -14.11
C ARG A 122 -5.78 16.44 -14.37
N ARG A 123 -4.77 17.27 -14.12
CA ARG A 123 -4.81 18.73 -14.34
C ARG A 123 -4.53 19.13 -15.80
N GLY A 124 -3.93 18.25 -16.60
CA GLY A 124 -3.69 18.49 -18.04
C GLY A 124 -4.94 18.40 -18.93
N ARG A 125 -6.10 17.94 -18.41
CA ARG A 125 -7.39 17.98 -19.10
C ARG A 125 -8.12 19.28 -18.75
N TRP A 126 -7.74 20.37 -19.40
CA TRP A 126 -8.63 21.54 -19.48
C TRP A 126 -9.79 21.21 -20.44
N PRO A 127 -11.02 21.68 -20.16
CA PRO A 127 -12.10 21.60 -21.12
C PRO A 127 -11.69 22.42 -22.35
N ALA A 128 -11.73 21.80 -23.52
CA ALA A 128 -11.86 22.55 -24.76
C ALA A 128 -13.18 23.33 -24.65
N LEU A 129 -13.07 24.63 -24.30
CA LEU A 129 -14.14 25.59 -24.47
C LEU A 129 -14.40 25.66 -25.97
N ILE A 130 -15.53 25.08 -26.39
CA ILE A 130 -16.25 25.43 -27.61
C ILE A 130 -17.61 25.92 -27.16
#